data_AF-A0A3P1BMH7-F1
#
_entry.id   AF-A0A3P1BMH7-F1
#
_cell.length_a   1.000
_cell.length_b   1.000
_cell.length_c   1.000
_cell.angle_alpha   90.00
_cell.angle_beta   90.00
_cell.angle_gamma   90.00
#
_symmetry.space_group_name_H-M   'P 1'
#
loop_
_entity.id
_entity.type
_entity.pdbx_description
1 polymer ?
#
loop_
_entity_poly.entity_id
_entity_poly.type
_entity_poly.pdbx_seq_one_letter_code
_entity_poly.pdbx_strand_id
1 'polypeptide(L)'
;MKNNTYYRLTLLAVILSLSVTAATFGQGRQNRLTNSPREGYWVIESQPRQKSVALFYNDDNQLIYKEVLSKKRLNIKQAKTQESLKAVLEQALRQWAVSQKTGGNPIQNDQQWLAAELN
;
A
#
# COMPACT_ATOMS: atom_id res chain seq x y z
N MET A 1 54.66 -39.61 -29.91
CA MET A 1 53.75 -39.17 -28.81
C MET A 1 53.01 -37.95 -29.31
N LYS A 2 51.70 -38.06 -29.58
CA LYS A 2 50.89 -37.01 -30.21
C LYS A 2 50.03 -36.39 -29.12
N ASN A 3 50.34 -35.15 -28.77
CA ASN A 3 49.87 -34.54 -27.53
C ASN A 3 48.44 -34.01 -27.73
N ASN A 4 47.57 -34.40 -26.81
CA ASN A 4 46.12 -34.25 -26.87
C ASN A 4 45.66 -32.85 -26.44
N THR A 5 46.03 -31.84 -27.25
CA THR A 5 45.76 -30.41 -26.99
C THR A 5 44.26 -30.09 -26.99
N TYR A 6 43.45 -30.90 -27.69
CA TYR A 6 42.01 -30.70 -27.81
C TYR A 6 41.25 -30.89 -26.50
N TYR A 7 41.74 -31.75 -25.60
CA TYR A 7 41.09 -31.99 -24.29
C TYR A 7 41.28 -30.82 -23.32
N ARG A 8 42.38 -30.07 -23.42
CA ARG A 8 42.59 -28.87 -22.59
C ARG A 8 41.71 -27.70 -23.04
N LEU A 9 41.47 -27.60 -24.35
CA LEU A 9 40.57 -26.59 -24.93
C LEU A 9 39.10 -26.90 -24.64
N THR A 10 38.68 -28.18 -24.72
CA THR A 10 37.29 -28.55 -24.40
C THR A 10 36.98 -28.46 -22.90
N LEU A 11 37.95 -28.74 -22.02
CA LEU A 11 37.74 -28.67 -20.57
C LEU A 11 37.61 -27.22 -20.06
N LEU A 12 38.22 -26.24 -20.75
CA LEU A 12 38.01 -24.80 -20.48
C LEU A 12 36.65 -24.29 -20.96
N ALA A 13 36.11 -24.83 -22.06
CA ALA A 13 34.85 -24.38 -22.63
C ALA A 13 33.63 -24.80 -21.78
N VAL A 14 33.67 -25.96 -21.12
CA VAL A 14 32.54 -26.48 -20.31
C VAL A 14 32.39 -25.75 -18.97
N ILE A 15 33.48 -25.20 -18.41
CA ILE A 15 33.46 -24.49 -17.12
C ILE A 15 32.83 -23.09 -17.24
N LEU A 16 32.84 -22.48 -18.43
CA LEU A 16 32.29 -21.14 -18.64
C LEU A 16 30.75 -21.13 -18.83
N SER A 17 30.12 -22.27 -19.10
CA SER A 17 28.68 -22.34 -19.38
C SER A 17 27.80 -22.57 -18.16
N LEU A 18 28.36 -22.67 -16.94
CA LEU A 18 27.65 -23.11 -15.74
C LEU A 18 27.53 -22.05 -14.63
N SER A 19 27.31 -20.80 -15.00
CA SER A 19 26.91 -19.70 -14.09
C SER A 19 26.25 -18.66 -14.98
N VAL A 20 24.95 -18.40 -14.99
CA VAL A 20 24.14 -17.89 -13.88
C VAL A 20 22.67 -18.05 -14.30
N THR A 21 21.94 -18.97 -13.70
CA THR A 21 20.47 -18.99 -13.73
C THR A 21 19.94 -19.21 -12.33
N ALA A 22 19.83 -18.14 -11.55
CA ALA A 22 18.92 -18.10 -10.41
C ALA A 22 18.64 -16.65 -9.97
N ALA A 23 17.35 -16.28 -10.09
CA ALA A 23 16.61 -15.23 -9.38
C ALA A 23 17.15 -13.79 -9.48
N THR A 24 16.36 -12.81 -9.92
CA THR A 24 15.23 -12.34 -9.11
C THR A 24 14.03 -11.91 -9.96
N PHE A 25 12.99 -12.75 -9.98
CA PHE A 25 11.62 -12.26 -10.14
C PHE A 25 11.27 -11.50 -8.86
N GLY A 26 11.15 -10.17 -8.97
CA GLY A 26 10.84 -9.35 -7.81
C GLY A 26 11.05 -7.87 -8.02
N GLN A 27 10.64 -7.28 -9.15
CA GLN A 27 10.30 -5.86 -9.14
C GLN A 27 8.97 -5.71 -8.39
N GLY A 28 9.07 -5.86 -7.06
CA GLY A 28 8.06 -5.37 -6.15
C GLY A 28 7.79 -3.92 -6.52
N ARG A 29 6.51 -3.59 -6.68
CA ARG A 29 6.01 -2.24 -6.90
C ARG A 29 6.86 -1.26 -6.12
N GLN A 30 7.69 -0.50 -6.82
CA GLN A 30 8.39 0.63 -6.26
C GLN A 30 7.29 1.62 -5.89
N ASN A 31 6.79 1.49 -4.66
CA ASN A 31 5.97 2.49 -4.02
C ASN A 31 6.89 3.70 -3.98
N ARG A 32 6.73 4.59 -4.96
CA ARG A 32 7.43 5.86 -5.04
C ARG A 32 7.20 6.50 -3.68
N LEU A 33 8.21 6.43 -2.82
CA LEU A 33 8.24 7.14 -1.55
C LEU A 33 8.27 8.61 -1.97
N THR A 34 7.08 9.18 -2.13
CA THR A 34 6.92 10.60 -2.17
C THR A 34 7.45 11.07 -0.83
N ASN A 35 8.56 11.80 -0.87
CA ASN A 35 9.22 12.38 0.30
C ASN A 35 8.39 13.51 0.95
N SER A 36 7.08 13.49 0.72
CA SER A 36 6.12 14.26 1.49
C SER A 36 6.04 13.61 2.87
N PRO A 37 6.04 14.39 3.97
CA PRO A 37 5.60 13.88 5.26
C PRO A 37 4.29 13.13 5.01
N ARG A 38 4.26 11.83 5.30
CA ARG A 38 3.00 11.09 5.23
C ARG A 38 2.18 11.66 6.36
N GLU A 39 1.22 12.51 6.05
CA GLU A 39 0.24 12.95 7.03
C GLU A 39 -0.76 11.77 7.17
N GLY A 40 -0.57 10.95 8.19
CA GLY A 40 -1.45 9.86 8.58
C GLY A 40 -1.40 8.57 7.74
N TYR A 41 -2.23 7.63 8.15
CA TYR A 41 -2.43 6.34 7.50
C TYR A 41 -3.84 5.81 7.69
N TRP A 42 -4.27 4.89 6.82
CA TRP A 42 -5.56 4.22 6.94
C TRP A 42 -5.40 2.71 7.09
N VAL A 43 -6.33 2.09 7.81
CA VAL A 43 -6.43 0.65 8.04
C VAL A 43 -7.82 0.19 7.65
N ILE A 44 -7.90 -0.89 6.88
CA ILE A 44 -9.18 -1.51 6.53
C ILE A 44 -9.31 -2.84 7.27
N GLU A 45 -10.30 -2.91 8.14
CA GLU A 45 -10.74 -4.17 8.74
C GLU A 45 -11.84 -4.77 7.85
N SER A 46 -11.49 -5.84 7.14
CA SER A 46 -12.46 -6.61 6.35
C SER A 46 -12.61 -7.99 6.96
N GLN A 47 -13.80 -8.28 7.48
CA GLN A 47 -14.13 -9.62 7.97
C GLN A 47 -14.88 -10.41 6.88
N PRO A 48 -14.57 -11.70 6.67
CA PRO A 48 -15.13 -12.50 5.58
C PRO A 48 -16.67 -12.56 5.55
N ARG A 49 -17.33 -12.35 6.68
CA ARG A 49 -18.80 -12.39 6.86
C ARG A 49 -19.39 -11.09 7.39
N GLN A 50 -18.60 -10.03 7.56
CA GLN A 50 -19.09 -8.77 8.13
C GLN A 50 -18.78 -7.56 7.24
N LYS A 51 -19.26 -6.42 7.71
CA LYS A 51 -19.08 -5.09 7.12
C LYS A 51 -17.59 -4.76 7.04
N SER A 52 -17.19 -4.00 6.03
CA SER A 52 -15.81 -3.46 5.98
C SER A 52 -15.75 -2.19 6.80
N VAL A 53 -14.74 -2.04 7.64
CA VAL A 53 -14.53 -0.84 8.46
C VAL A 53 -13.25 -0.17 8.00
N ALA A 54 -13.34 1.11 7.66
CA ALA A 54 -12.19 1.95 7.36
C ALA A 54 -11.86 2.79 8.59
N LEU A 55 -10.61 2.72 9.04
CA LEU A 55 -10.07 3.45 10.18
C LEU A 55 -8.98 4.37 9.67
N PHE A 56 -9.02 5.64 10.07
CA PHE A 56 -8.07 6.66 9.65
C PHE A 56 -7.34 7.21 10.86
N TYR A 57 -6.02 7.23 10.77
CA TYR A 57 -5.11 7.65 11.82
C TYR A 57 -4.27 8.83 11.35
N ASN A 58 -3.92 9.71 12.29
CA ASN A 58 -2.89 10.72 12.06
C ASN A 58 -1.48 10.18 12.37
N ASP A 59 -0.47 11.04 12.29
CA ASP A 59 0.94 10.69 12.55
C ASP A 59 1.23 10.34 14.00
N ASP A 60 0.37 10.80 14.92
CA ASP A 60 0.44 10.48 16.34
C ASP A 60 -0.28 9.16 16.69
N ASN A 61 -0.64 8.36 15.67
CA ASN A 61 -1.42 7.13 15.78
C ASN A 61 -2.80 7.31 16.44
N GLN A 62 -3.34 8.54 16.43
CA GLN A 62 -4.68 8.83 16.94
C GLN A 62 -5.72 8.53 15.87
N LEU A 63 -6.77 7.83 16.24
CA LEU A 63 -7.92 7.58 15.36
C LEU A 63 -8.66 8.91 15.15
N ILE A 64 -8.58 9.47 13.95
CA ILE A 64 -9.23 10.73 13.59
C ILE A 64 -10.61 10.51 12.97
N TYR A 65 -10.82 9.38 12.29
CA TYR A 65 -12.07 9.09 11.61
C TYR A 65 -12.27 7.57 11.43
N LYS A 66 -13.53 7.13 11.47
CA LYS A 66 -13.92 5.73 11.32
C LYS A 66 -15.17 5.66 10.46
N GLU A 67 -15.18 4.80 9.46
CA GLU A 67 -16.36 4.59 8.62
C GLU A 67 -16.71 3.12 8.51
N VAL A 68 -17.95 2.77 8.82
CA VAL A 68 -18.46 1.40 8.72
C VAL A 68 -19.27 1.25 7.44
N LEU A 69 -18.71 0.52 6.48
CA LEU A 69 -19.33 0.27 5.19
C LEU A 69 -20.19 -0.98 5.28
N SER A 70 -21.48 -0.72 5.53
CA SER A 70 -22.45 -1.76 5.89
C SER A 70 -22.86 -2.68 4.74
N LYS A 71 -22.74 -2.24 3.48
CA LYS A 71 -23.30 -2.93 2.31
C LYS A 71 -22.28 -3.30 1.23
N LYS A 72 -21.01 -2.91 1.36
CA LYS A 72 -20.00 -3.06 0.31
C LYS A 72 -18.68 -3.55 0.88
N ARG A 73 -18.06 -4.52 0.19
CA ARG A 73 -16.68 -4.94 0.47
C ARG A 73 -15.73 -4.00 -0.25
N LEU A 74 -14.77 -3.42 0.47
CA LEU A 74 -13.71 -2.64 -0.18
C LEU A 74 -12.74 -3.58 -0.89
N ASN A 75 -12.45 -3.30 -2.15
CA ASN A 75 -11.35 -3.95 -2.85
C ASN A 75 -10.11 -3.04 -2.81
N ILE A 76 -9.27 -3.24 -1.81
CA ILE A 76 -8.05 -2.44 -1.59
C ILE A 76 -7.04 -2.61 -2.75
N LYS A 77 -7.20 -3.64 -3.60
CA LYS A 77 -6.34 -3.82 -4.79
C LYS A 77 -6.71 -2.89 -5.95
N GLN A 78 -7.91 -2.29 -5.94
CA GLN A 78 -8.34 -1.36 -6.99
C GLN A 78 -7.74 0.02 -6.77
N ALA A 79 -7.17 0.59 -7.83
CA ALA A 79 -6.59 1.94 -7.81
C ALA A 79 -7.63 2.99 -7.38
N LYS A 80 -8.85 2.95 -7.95
CA LYS A 80 -9.96 3.85 -7.56
C LYS A 80 -10.21 3.82 -6.06
N THR A 81 -10.25 2.64 -5.45
CA THR A 81 -10.47 2.51 -4.00
C THR A 81 -9.32 3.11 -3.17
N GLN A 82 -8.07 2.94 -3.61
CA GLN A 82 -6.92 3.55 -2.94
C GLN A 82 -6.93 5.09 -3.07
N GLU A 83 -7.31 5.60 -4.24
CA GLU A 83 -7.48 7.04 -4.47
C GLU A 83 -8.58 7.62 -3.59
N SER A 84 -9.75 6.98 -3.53
CA SER A 84 -10.84 7.40 -2.63
C SER A 84 -10.41 7.38 -1.17
N LEU A 85 -9.70 6.34 -0.72
CA LEU A 85 -9.18 6.27 0.64
C LEU A 85 -8.18 7.40 0.94
N LYS A 86 -7.31 7.71 -0.02
CA LYS A 86 -6.36 8.81 0.10
C LYS A 86 -7.09 10.16 0.19
N ALA A 87 -8.07 10.41 -0.68
CA ALA A 87 -8.86 11.64 -0.66
C ALA A 87 -9.57 11.83 0.68
N VAL A 88 -10.16 10.75 1.21
CA VAL A 88 -10.85 10.76 2.50
C VAL A 88 -9.87 10.97 3.66
N LEU A 89 -8.67 10.38 3.62
CA LEU A 89 -7.62 10.63 4.61
C LEU A 89 -7.22 12.12 4.62
N GLU A 90 -6.95 12.71 3.45
CA GLU A 90 -6.61 14.13 3.33
C GLU A 90 -7.72 15.04 3.86
N GLN A 91 -8.98 14.71 3.58
CA GLN A 91 -10.13 15.45 4.11
C GLN A 91 -10.26 15.32 5.63
N ALA A 92 -10.11 14.10 6.17
CA ALA A 92 -10.16 13.84 7.60
C ALA A 92 -9.08 14.60 8.36
N LEU A 93 -7.85 14.64 7.82
CA LEU A 93 -6.73 15.37 8.42
C LEU A 93 -6.94 16.88 8.42
N ARG A 94 -7.46 17.43 7.32
CA ARG A 94 -7.80 18.86 7.24
C ARG A 94 -8.84 19.24 8.30
N GLN A 95 -9.90 18.44 8.43
CA GLN A 95 -10.93 18.68 9.43
C GLN A 95 -10.41 18.52 10.85
N TRP A 96 -9.62 17.48 11.12
CA TRP A 96 -8.97 17.27 12.41
C TRP A 96 -8.09 18.47 12.80
N ALA A 97 -7.25 18.95 11.88
CA ALA A 97 -6.40 20.12 12.10
C ALA A 97 -7.20 21.38 12.41
N VAL A 98 -8.40 21.55 11.83
CA VAL A 98 -9.31 22.67 12.13
C VAL A 98 -9.96 22.50 13.51
N SER A 99 -10.42 21.29 13.86
CA SER A 99 -11.01 21.01 15.19
C SER A 99 -10.01 21.25 16.32
N GLN A 100 -8.75 20.83 16.13
CA GLN A 100 -7.67 21.04 17.10
C GLN A 100 -7.34 22.52 17.33
N LYS A 101 -7.37 23.34 16.27
CA LYS A 101 -7.05 24.78 16.38
C LYS A 101 -8.17 25.62 16.99
N THR A 102 -9.41 25.16 16.90
CA THR A 102 -10.58 25.98 17.27
C THR A 102 -11.20 25.59 18.61
N GLY A 103 -10.65 24.60 19.34
CA GLY A 103 -11.36 23.98 20.47
C GLY A 103 -12.70 23.36 20.02
N GLY A 104 -12.77 22.96 18.75
CA GLY A 104 -14.00 22.67 18.02
C GLY A 104 -14.39 21.21 18.07
N ASN A 105 -15.69 20.96 17.92
CA ASN A 105 -16.34 19.66 18.00
C ASN A 105 -15.57 18.53 17.27
N PRO A 106 -15.54 17.31 17.84
CA PRO A 106 -14.96 16.14 17.19
C PRO A 106 -15.67 15.85 15.85
N ILE A 107 -14.92 15.28 14.90
CA ILE A 107 -15.43 14.88 13.59
C ILE A 107 -16.66 13.99 13.79
N GLN A 108 -17.81 14.42 13.29
CA GLN A 108 -19.07 13.69 13.43
C GLN A 108 -19.04 12.45 12.54
N ASN A 109 -19.22 11.28 13.16
CA ASN A 109 -19.14 9.94 12.56
C ASN A 109 -20.24 9.67 11.50
N ASP A 110 -21.19 10.59 11.33
CA ASP A 110 -22.33 10.46 10.42
C ASP A 110 -22.02 10.93 8.98
N GLN A 111 -20.89 11.62 8.76
CA GLN A 111 -20.47 11.98 7.41
C GLN A 111 -19.85 10.76 6.72
N GLN A 112 -20.58 10.07 5.84
CA GLN A 112 -20.08 8.89 5.10
C GLN A 112 -19.29 9.28 3.85
N TRP A 113 -18.06 9.78 3.99
CA TRP A 113 -17.29 10.30 2.85
C TRP A 113 -16.82 9.20 1.90
N LEU A 114 -16.43 8.00 2.40
CA LEU A 114 -16.10 6.88 1.51
C LEU A 114 -17.33 6.41 0.73
N ALA A 115 -18.50 6.38 1.35
CA ALA A 115 -19.72 5.96 0.66
C ALA A 115 -20.08 6.90 -0.51
N ALA A 116 -19.87 8.20 -0.35
CA ALA A 116 -20.10 9.19 -1.40
C ALA A 116 -19.12 9.05 -2.57
N GLU A 117 -17.83 8.81 -2.28
CA GLU A 117 -16.77 8.70 -3.30
C GLU A 117 -16.80 7.36 -4.07
N LEU A 118 -17.36 6.32 -3.44
CA LEU A 118 -17.44 4.97 -4.01
C LEU A 118 -18.75 4.65 -4.74
N ASN A 119 -19.67 5.63 -4.84
CA ASN A 119 -20.88 5.54 -5.66
C ASN A 119 -20.56 5.80 -7.16
#